data_AF-A0A6D2HM91-F1
#
_entry.id   AF-A0A6D2HM91-F1
#
_cell.length_a   1.000
_cell.length_b   1.000
_cell.length_c   1.000
_cell.angle_alpha   90.00
_cell.angle_beta   90.00
_cell.angle_gamma   90.00
#
_symmetry.space_group_name_H-M   'P 1'
#
loop_
_entity.id
_entity.type
_entity.pdbx_description
1 polymer ?
#
loop_
_entity_poly.entity_id
_entity_poly.type
_entity_poly.pdbx_seq_one_letter_code
_entity_poly.pdbx_strand_id
1 'polypeptide(L)'
;MNRLRVVGEGDIWELDMSTPVTLEATARAVSDDPLPLGLSRGTRLSRPKQVEFFHRFMATPLVPSFSSLRHTSGVDGNGGLSLQRVLTLPFSNNWFVSLLGQFDAQRFVSEVKKSEDFVRGSSSSAASRFNTIAKNLKEKSLYALGFCSELLLTPEDTLLLSYDTYKCDLDKNPRAKAVYNHKFPLHNLTAEAVWPGLFVDKHGEYWDVPLSMAIDLASLPAESGPSYHLCLHHNRGSPKKFNSDATEVPLPPPSLLPGVSLKSAVSYRTNMDLWRGTTPKLETCKPYDIFLSSPHVSVTGIIGSVMTTAFGEKSTRTKLEKDSEGVGGFSLHLPSVNSGFMADALGRASLTAQYGSFQKLFFDLTRFHARLDFPHGLRFLSGATSVAQELLNSRQPSLEAFQKICPEVSVSLQQQIVGPFSLRAESGIQIDLTNGANPVTVNNTVFAIEYALQVLASAKAVAWYSPQQKEFMVELRFYET
;
A
#
# COMPACT_ATOMS: atom_id res chain seq x y z
N MET A 1 -0.36 -3.01 8.92
CA MET A 1 0.30 -1.78 8.43
C MET A 1 -0.68 -0.90 7.68
N ASN A 2 -0.74 0.40 7.97
CA ASN A 2 -1.43 1.39 7.13
C ASN A 2 -0.38 2.32 6.53
N ARG A 3 -0.04 2.12 5.26
CA ARG A 3 0.40 3.22 4.41
C ARG A 3 -0.84 3.73 3.74
N LEU A 4 -0.96 5.07 3.61
CA LEU A 4 -2.16 5.75 3.14
C LEU A 4 -2.95 4.87 2.16
N ARG A 5 -4.02 4.23 2.63
CA ARG A 5 -4.85 3.39 1.77
C ARG A 5 -5.77 4.33 1.01
N VAL A 6 -6.10 4.00 -0.23
CA VAL A 6 -7.15 4.74 -0.94
C VAL A 6 -8.44 4.53 -0.16
N VAL A 7 -8.91 5.59 0.50
CA VAL A 7 -10.25 5.59 1.08
C VAL A 7 -11.21 5.69 -0.10
N GLY A 8 -12.09 4.69 -0.21
CA GLY A 8 -13.13 4.64 -1.24
C GLY A 8 -12.73 3.96 -2.54
N GLU A 9 -12.72 2.62 -2.53
CA GLU A 9 -13.16 1.72 -3.63
C GLU A 9 -12.71 0.27 -3.36
N GLY A 10 -11.61 0.09 -2.63
CA GLY A 10 -10.99 -1.22 -2.35
C GLY A 10 -10.99 -1.65 -0.89
N ASP A 11 -11.93 -1.16 -0.08
CA ASP A 11 -11.84 -1.22 1.38
C ASP A 11 -11.50 -2.63 1.91
N ILE A 12 -12.18 -3.67 1.48
CA ILE A 12 -12.03 -5.04 2.04
C ILE A 12 -10.70 -5.70 1.65
N TRP A 13 -10.11 -5.27 0.54
CA TRP A 13 -9.05 -6.00 -0.15
C TRP A 13 -7.66 -5.43 0.18
N GLU A 14 -6.61 -6.25 0.09
CA GLU A 14 -5.25 -5.72 0.20
C GLU A 14 -4.87 -5.03 -1.10
N LEU A 15 -4.76 -3.71 -1.02
CA LEU A 15 -4.20 -2.87 -2.07
C LEU A 15 -2.67 -2.92 -2.01
N ASP A 16 -2.02 -2.84 -3.16
CA ASP A 16 -0.57 -2.62 -3.25
C ASP A 16 -0.19 -1.38 -2.40
N MET A 17 0.71 -1.57 -1.43
CA MET A 17 1.20 -0.49 -0.59
C MET A 17 2.21 0.38 -1.33
N SER A 18 2.11 1.69 -1.16
CA SER A 18 3.10 2.63 -1.67
C SER A 18 4.43 2.45 -0.92
N THR A 19 5.56 2.48 -1.62
CA THR A 19 6.89 2.41 -0.98
C THR A 19 7.92 3.15 -1.81
N PRO A 20 8.89 3.87 -1.23
CA PRO A 20 10.02 4.43 -1.94
C PRO A 20 11.21 3.45 -2.10
N VAL A 21 11.06 2.19 -1.65
CA VAL A 21 12.11 1.16 -1.72
C VAL A 21 12.38 0.72 -3.16
N THR A 22 11.32 0.57 -3.96
CA THR A 22 11.40 0.19 -5.38
C THR A 22 11.19 1.38 -6.31
N LEU A 23 11.71 1.30 -7.54
CA LEU A 23 11.50 2.28 -8.60
C LEU A 23 10.02 2.43 -8.98
N GLU A 24 9.30 1.30 -9.14
CA GLU A 24 7.83 1.27 -9.34
C GLU A 24 7.02 1.78 -8.15
N ALA A 25 7.66 2.06 -7.02
CA ALA A 25 7.05 2.66 -5.85
C ALA A 25 5.88 1.88 -5.21
N THR A 26 5.87 0.55 -5.40
CA THR A 26 4.84 -0.37 -4.91
C THR A 26 5.46 -1.59 -4.24
N ALA A 27 4.85 -2.07 -3.17
CA ALA A 27 5.10 -3.37 -2.57
C ALA A 27 3.77 -4.04 -2.22
N ARG A 28 3.70 -5.35 -2.36
CA ARG A 28 2.52 -6.12 -2.00
C ARG A 28 2.45 -6.27 -0.50
N ALA A 29 1.28 -6.19 0.09
CA ALA A 29 1.12 -6.63 1.46
C ALA A 29 1.23 -8.16 1.51
N VAL A 30 1.86 -8.67 2.56
CA VAL A 30 1.79 -10.08 2.90
C VAL A 30 0.38 -10.33 3.38
N SER A 31 -0.33 -11.21 2.69
CA SER A 31 -1.65 -11.63 3.14
C SER A 31 -1.52 -12.29 4.50
N ASP A 32 -2.26 -11.77 5.48
CA ASP A 32 -2.61 -12.62 6.62
C ASP A 32 -3.64 -13.64 6.17
N ASP A 33 -3.80 -14.67 6.95
CA ASP A 33 -4.72 -15.73 6.64
C ASP A 33 -5.78 -15.78 7.74
N PRO A 34 -7.07 -15.84 7.37
CA PRO A 34 -7.63 -15.96 6.02
C PRO A 34 -7.75 -14.63 5.26
N LEU A 35 -7.38 -13.50 5.87
CA LEU A 35 -7.50 -12.17 5.27
C LEU A 35 -6.16 -11.47 5.10
N PRO A 36 -5.86 -10.83 3.97
CA PRO A 36 -6.78 -10.51 2.88
C PRO A 36 -6.28 -10.89 1.49
N LEU A 37 -7.15 -10.61 0.52
CA LEU A 37 -7.12 -11.19 -0.82
C LEU A 37 -6.20 -10.38 -1.72
N GLY A 38 -5.51 -11.08 -2.61
CA GLY A 38 -4.47 -10.50 -3.46
C GLY A 38 -5.01 -9.55 -4.54
N LEU A 39 -4.08 -8.88 -5.22
CA LEU A 39 -4.23 -8.04 -6.42
C LEU A 39 -5.51 -7.19 -6.51
N SER A 40 -5.91 -6.48 -5.46
CA SER A 40 -6.74 -5.30 -5.71
C SER A 40 -5.82 -4.16 -6.12
N ARG A 41 -5.69 -3.93 -7.43
CA ARG A 41 -5.16 -2.64 -7.89
C ARG A 41 -6.30 -1.64 -7.79
N GLY A 42 -6.20 -0.75 -6.79
CA GLY A 42 -6.97 0.48 -6.82
C GLY A 42 -6.69 1.25 -8.12
N THR A 43 -7.44 2.32 -8.36
CA THR A 43 -7.35 3.24 -9.51
C THR A 43 -6.02 4.03 -9.58
N ARG A 44 -4.89 3.40 -9.24
CA ARG A 44 -3.55 3.98 -9.14
C ARG A 44 -2.86 3.92 -10.50
N LEU A 45 -2.38 5.08 -10.94
CA LEU A 45 -1.51 5.18 -12.10
C LEU A 45 -0.16 4.51 -11.83
N SER A 46 0.49 3.99 -12.87
CA SER A 46 1.88 3.53 -12.80
C SER A 46 2.81 4.65 -12.33
N ARG A 47 3.91 4.30 -11.67
CA ARG A 47 4.84 5.30 -11.13
C ARG A 47 5.38 6.26 -12.21
N PRO A 48 5.77 5.79 -13.41
CA PRO A 48 6.18 6.70 -14.50
C PRO A 48 5.10 7.73 -14.85
N LYS A 49 3.83 7.33 -14.94
CA LYS A 49 2.70 8.25 -15.20
C LYS A 49 2.50 9.27 -14.09
N GLN A 50 2.65 8.86 -12.82
CA GLN A 50 2.58 9.80 -11.70
C GLN A 50 3.70 10.84 -11.78
N VAL A 51 4.94 10.43 -12.05
CA VAL A 51 6.09 11.34 -12.17
C VAL A 51 5.95 12.26 -13.38
N GLU A 52 5.45 11.74 -14.50
CA GLU A 52 5.18 12.52 -15.71
C GLU A 52 4.16 13.62 -15.44
N PHE A 53 3.12 13.28 -14.66
CA PHE A 53 2.13 14.25 -14.24
C PHE A 53 2.76 15.39 -13.42
N PHE A 54 3.60 15.05 -12.43
CA PHE A 54 4.29 16.07 -11.63
C PHE A 54 5.18 16.98 -12.47
N HIS A 55 5.86 16.43 -13.47
CA HIS A 55 6.71 17.21 -14.37
C HIS A 55 5.91 18.17 -15.23
N ARG A 56 4.84 17.69 -15.87
CA ARG A 56 4.08 18.45 -16.86
C ARG A 56 3.08 19.42 -16.24
N PHE A 57 2.41 19.02 -15.16
CA PHE A 57 1.29 19.77 -14.58
C PHE A 57 1.61 20.49 -13.28
N MET A 58 2.61 20.01 -12.52
CA MET A 58 3.01 20.64 -11.24
C MET A 58 4.33 21.42 -11.35
N ALA A 59 4.93 21.48 -12.54
CA ALA A 59 6.23 22.11 -12.79
C ALA A 59 7.33 21.65 -11.82
N THR A 60 7.23 20.41 -11.34
CA THR A 60 8.18 19.80 -10.41
C THR A 60 9.17 18.97 -11.22
N PRO A 61 10.39 19.47 -11.53
CA PRO A 61 11.31 18.78 -12.44
C PRO A 61 11.93 17.51 -11.85
N LEU A 62 11.86 17.35 -10.53
CA LEU A 62 12.43 16.24 -9.76
C LEU A 62 11.48 15.90 -8.61
N VAL A 63 11.03 14.65 -8.55
CA VAL A 63 10.11 14.17 -7.50
C VAL A 63 10.91 13.51 -6.37
N PRO A 64 10.88 14.04 -5.14
CA PRO A 64 11.65 13.48 -4.04
C PRO A 64 11.00 12.22 -3.46
N SER A 65 11.85 11.31 -2.97
CA SER A 65 11.48 10.12 -2.21
C SER A 65 12.62 9.73 -1.27
N PHE A 66 12.32 9.13 -0.14
CA PHE A 66 13.30 8.74 0.87
C PHE A 66 12.95 7.37 1.43
N SER A 67 13.93 6.48 1.50
CA SER A 67 13.79 5.18 2.16
C SER A 67 15.06 4.90 2.96
N SER A 68 14.90 4.47 4.21
CA SER A 68 16.02 4.03 5.08
C SER A 68 16.60 2.66 4.68
N LEU A 69 15.85 1.86 3.93
CA LEU A 69 16.14 0.46 3.61
C LEU A 69 16.65 0.26 2.19
N ARG A 70 17.18 1.28 1.51
CA ARG A 70 17.64 1.11 0.12
C ARG A 70 18.97 0.35 0.04
N HIS A 71 19.14 -0.46 -1.01
CA HIS A 71 20.28 -1.37 -1.27
C HIS A 71 21.66 -0.66 -1.27
N THR A 72 22.24 -0.48 -0.07
CA THR A 72 23.65 -0.11 0.12
C THR A 72 24.44 -1.33 0.55
N SER A 73 24.95 -2.09 -0.42
CA SER A 73 26.03 -3.06 -0.23
C SER A 73 27.35 -2.33 0.10
N GLY A 74 27.37 -1.66 1.25
CA GLY A 74 28.49 -0.87 1.75
C GLY A 74 28.30 -0.64 3.25
N VAL A 75 29.42 -0.69 3.99
CA VAL A 75 29.54 -0.78 5.45
C VAL A 75 28.85 0.35 6.26
N ASP A 76 28.29 1.36 5.60
CA ASP A 76 27.50 2.43 6.23
C ASP A 76 26.06 2.41 5.68
N GLY A 77 25.22 1.54 6.26
CA GLY A 77 23.82 1.33 5.90
C GLY A 77 22.87 2.47 6.26
N ASN A 78 22.98 3.61 5.59
CA ASN A 78 21.99 4.68 5.69
C ASN A 78 21.27 4.85 4.35
N GLY A 79 19.99 4.46 4.31
CA GLY A 79 19.12 4.79 3.21
C GLY A 79 19.02 6.30 2.93
N GLY A 80 18.60 6.63 1.71
CA GLY A 80 18.93 7.91 1.08
C GLY A 80 17.74 8.69 0.51
N LEU A 81 17.82 10.01 0.58
CA LEU A 81 17.00 10.92 -0.23
C LEU A 81 17.36 10.75 -1.70
N SER A 82 16.35 10.50 -2.53
CA SER A 82 16.47 10.33 -3.96
C SER A 82 15.50 11.18 -4.74
N LEU A 83 15.91 11.54 -5.95
CA LEU A 83 15.16 12.37 -6.87
C LEU A 83 14.82 11.56 -8.11
N GLN A 84 13.53 11.49 -8.46
CA GLN A 84 13.04 10.77 -9.62
C GLN A 84 12.73 11.73 -10.77
N ARG A 85 13.01 11.28 -11.99
CA ARG A 85 12.70 11.97 -13.24
C ARG A 85 12.28 10.96 -14.29
N VAL A 86 11.15 11.20 -14.97
CA VAL A 86 10.72 10.39 -16.12
C VAL A 86 10.94 11.10 -17.46
N LEU A 87 11.22 10.30 -18.49
CA LEU A 87 11.17 10.67 -19.89
C LEU A 87 10.18 9.73 -20.60
N THR A 88 9.10 10.28 -21.13
CA THR A 88 8.08 9.50 -21.85
C THR A 88 8.24 9.72 -23.35
N LEU A 89 8.31 8.62 -24.11
CA LEU A 89 8.45 8.56 -25.56
C LEU A 89 7.19 7.89 -26.14
N PRO A 90 6.30 8.65 -26.80
CA PRO A 90 5.18 8.06 -27.52
C PRO A 90 5.69 7.41 -28.81
N PHE A 91 5.45 6.11 -28.99
CA PHE A 91 5.83 5.39 -30.21
C PHE A 91 4.67 5.34 -31.21
N SER A 92 3.44 5.14 -30.71
CA SER A 92 2.22 5.18 -31.50
C SER A 92 1.05 5.65 -30.63
N ASN A 93 -0.14 5.82 -31.21
CA ASN A 93 -1.34 6.20 -30.46
C ASN A 93 -1.70 5.20 -29.34
N ASN A 94 -1.27 3.94 -29.49
CA ASN A 94 -1.61 2.85 -28.58
C ASN A 94 -0.39 2.35 -27.80
N TRP A 95 0.80 2.93 -27.99
CA TRP A 95 2.04 2.45 -27.36
C TRP A 95 2.89 3.60 -26.85
N PHE A 96 3.12 3.59 -25.54
CA PHE A 96 3.93 4.57 -24.84
C PHE A 96 5.02 3.86 -24.06
N VAL A 97 6.22 4.44 -24.11
CA VAL A 97 7.37 3.95 -23.34
C VAL A 97 7.85 5.06 -22.44
N SER A 98 8.14 4.73 -21.19
CA SER A 98 8.64 5.65 -20.19
C SER A 98 9.97 5.14 -19.63
N LEU A 99 10.95 6.02 -19.56
CA LEU A 99 12.22 5.80 -18.88
C LEU A 99 12.23 6.60 -17.58
N LEU A 100 12.17 5.91 -16.45
CA LEU A 100 12.25 6.49 -15.11
C LEU A 100 13.68 6.44 -14.61
N GLY A 101 14.32 7.60 -14.45
CA GLY A 101 15.60 7.73 -13.77
C GLY A 101 15.42 8.12 -12.31
N GLN A 102 16.23 7.55 -11.44
CA GLN A 102 16.33 7.94 -10.04
C GLN A 102 17.78 8.23 -9.68
N PHE A 103 18.00 9.34 -8.98
CA PHE A 103 19.30 9.81 -8.52
C PHE A 103 19.35 9.82 -7.00
N ASP A 104 20.36 9.19 -6.39
CA ASP A 104 20.59 9.21 -4.94
C ASP A 104 21.35 10.48 -4.53
N ALA A 105 20.58 11.51 -4.13
CA ALA A 105 21.13 12.81 -3.76
C ALA A 105 21.90 12.75 -2.43
N GLN A 106 21.43 11.95 -1.47
CA GLN A 106 22.08 11.86 -0.16
C GLN A 106 23.44 11.18 -0.26
N ARG A 107 23.54 10.11 -1.06
CA ARG A 107 24.80 9.43 -1.31
C ARG A 107 25.78 10.30 -2.08
N PHE A 108 25.30 11.00 -3.11
CA PHE A 108 26.13 11.95 -3.83
C PHE A 108 26.72 13.03 -2.89
N VAL A 109 25.90 13.59 -2.00
CA VAL A 109 26.37 14.59 -1.02
C VAL A 109 27.36 13.98 -0.03
N SER A 110 27.18 12.73 0.40
CA SER A 110 28.11 12.08 1.32
C SER A 110 29.46 11.77 0.66
N GLU A 111 29.47 11.32 -0.59
CA GLU A 111 30.69 11.07 -1.38
C GLU A 111 31.46 12.36 -1.69
N VAL A 112 30.74 13.43 -2.07
CA VAL A 112 31.35 14.76 -2.25
C VAL A 112 31.94 15.30 -0.95
N LYS A 113 31.23 15.14 0.19
CA LYS A 113 31.74 15.56 1.51
C LYS A 113 32.95 14.74 1.98
N LYS A 114 33.05 13.45 1.63
CA LYS A 114 34.21 12.61 1.96
C LYS A 114 35.45 12.97 1.13
N SER A 115 35.30 13.73 0.04
CA SER A 115 36.40 14.12 -0.84
C SER A 115 37.28 15.20 -0.19
N GLU A 116 38.60 15.03 -0.24
CA GLU A 116 39.58 15.89 0.43
C GLU A 116 39.43 17.39 0.11
N ASP A 117 38.99 17.70 -1.12
CA ASP A 117 38.74 19.06 -1.63
C ASP A 117 37.69 19.85 -0.82
N PHE A 118 36.77 19.15 -0.15
CA PHE A 118 35.68 19.72 0.66
C PHE A 118 35.92 19.58 2.17
N VAL A 119 36.70 18.59 2.61
CA VAL A 119 36.98 18.34 4.04
C VAL A 119 37.98 19.36 4.62
N ARG A 120 38.99 19.77 3.85
CA ARG A 120 40.12 20.56 4.41
C ARG A 120 39.94 22.07 4.43
N GLY A 121 38.82 22.63 3.95
CA GLY A 121 38.58 24.08 3.96
C GLY A 121 39.70 24.93 3.33
N SER A 122 40.59 24.32 2.54
CA SER A 122 41.91 24.85 2.23
C SER A 122 42.02 25.07 0.72
N SER A 123 42.00 26.34 0.30
CA SER A 123 42.56 26.89 -0.94
C SER A 123 42.28 26.16 -2.28
N SER A 124 41.24 25.32 -2.37
CA SER A 124 40.87 24.62 -3.60
C SER A 124 40.11 25.56 -4.55
N SER A 125 40.65 25.77 -5.75
CA SER A 125 40.02 26.59 -6.81
C SER A 125 38.62 26.06 -7.14
N ALA A 126 37.71 26.94 -7.60
CA ALA A 126 36.37 26.52 -8.02
C ALA A 126 36.42 25.37 -9.06
N ALA A 127 37.42 25.40 -9.94
CA ALA A 127 37.63 24.37 -10.96
C ALA A 127 37.92 22.97 -10.37
N SER A 128 38.71 22.86 -9.28
CA SER A 128 38.98 21.55 -8.67
C SER A 128 37.74 20.99 -7.99
N ARG A 129 36.93 21.83 -7.34
CA ARG A 129 35.64 21.43 -6.75
C ARG A 129 34.65 20.96 -7.82
N PHE A 130 34.54 21.67 -8.94
CA PHE A 130 33.70 21.26 -10.07
C PHE A 130 34.16 19.93 -10.68
N ASN A 131 35.47 19.71 -10.79
CA ASN A 131 36.01 18.46 -11.32
C ASN A 131 35.68 17.27 -10.40
N THR A 132 35.76 17.47 -9.08
CA THR A 132 35.37 16.46 -8.07
C THR A 132 33.87 16.17 -8.10
N ILE A 133 33.03 17.20 -8.25
CA ILE A 133 31.58 17.03 -8.47
C ILE A 133 31.31 16.24 -9.76
N ALA A 134 31.94 16.62 -10.88
CA ALA A 134 31.76 15.96 -12.17
C ALA A 134 32.24 14.50 -12.16
N LYS A 135 33.32 14.20 -11.41
CA LYS A 135 33.82 12.85 -11.20
C LYS A 135 32.81 11.99 -10.45
N ASN A 136 32.26 12.50 -9.35
CA ASN A 136 31.28 11.76 -8.55
C ASN A 136 29.95 11.57 -9.28
N LEU A 137 29.51 12.55 -10.08
CA LEU A 137 28.31 12.41 -10.94
C LEU A 137 28.43 11.30 -11.99
N LYS A 138 29.64 10.87 -12.36
CA LYS A 138 29.85 9.74 -13.29
C LYS A 138 29.68 8.38 -12.62
N GLU A 139 29.54 8.33 -11.29
CA GLU A 139 29.42 7.07 -10.59
C GLU A 139 28.06 6.41 -10.87
N LYS A 140 28.08 5.28 -11.60
CA LYS A 140 26.88 4.52 -11.98
C LYS A 140 26.03 4.07 -10.78
N SER A 141 26.67 3.92 -9.63
CA SER A 141 26.06 3.44 -8.40
C SER A 141 25.06 4.44 -7.78
N LEU A 142 25.07 5.71 -8.24
CA LEU A 142 24.13 6.76 -7.83
C LEU A 142 22.79 6.72 -8.59
N TYR A 143 22.72 5.93 -9.67
CA TYR A 143 21.58 5.92 -10.57
C TYR A 143 20.84 4.58 -10.53
N ALA A 144 19.52 4.67 -10.59
CA ALA A 144 18.65 3.55 -10.92
C ALA A 144 17.78 3.92 -12.12
N LEU A 145 17.52 2.94 -12.99
CA LEU A 145 16.80 3.13 -14.24
C LEU A 145 15.66 2.11 -14.32
N GLY A 146 14.44 2.61 -14.48
CA GLY A 146 13.23 1.83 -14.76
C GLY A 146 12.78 2.07 -16.19
N PHE A 147 12.54 0.99 -16.92
CA PHE A 147 11.92 0.99 -18.24
C PHE A 147 10.48 0.51 -18.10
N CYS A 148 9.54 1.26 -18.65
CA CYS A 148 8.13 0.92 -18.61
C CYS A 148 7.53 1.06 -20.02
N SER A 149 6.84 0.04 -20.50
CA SER A 149 6.16 0.02 -21.79
C SER A 149 4.69 -0.29 -21.54
N GLU A 150 3.82 0.60 -21.99
CA GLU A 150 2.38 0.46 -21.89
C GLU A 150 1.76 0.38 -23.28
N LEU A 151 1.05 -0.72 -23.54
CA LEU A 151 0.42 -1.04 -24.80
C LEU A 151 -1.09 -1.18 -24.60
N LEU A 152 -1.86 -0.36 -25.31
CA LEU A 152 -3.31 -0.45 -25.43
C LEU A 152 -3.64 -1.38 -26.60
N LEU A 153 -3.93 -2.65 -26.29
CA LEU A 153 -4.21 -3.66 -27.31
C LEU A 153 -5.59 -3.42 -27.93
N THR A 154 -6.57 -3.14 -27.08
CA THR A 154 -7.94 -2.75 -27.42
C THR A 154 -8.38 -1.65 -26.44
N PRO A 155 -9.53 -0.98 -26.65
CA PRO A 155 -10.05 -0.01 -25.68
C PRO A 155 -10.24 -0.58 -24.27
N GLU A 156 -10.44 -1.89 -24.15
CA GLU A 156 -10.65 -2.60 -22.88
C GLU A 156 -9.41 -3.34 -22.37
N ASP A 157 -8.41 -3.56 -23.24
CA ASP A 157 -7.20 -4.32 -22.95
C ASP A 157 -5.96 -3.43 -22.80
N THR A 158 -5.32 -3.52 -21.65
CA THR A 158 -4.07 -2.81 -21.35
C THR A 158 -2.99 -3.78 -20.91
N LEU A 159 -1.80 -3.62 -21.49
CA LEU A 159 -0.60 -4.39 -21.16
C LEU A 159 0.51 -3.44 -20.69
N LEU A 160 0.96 -3.63 -19.46
CA LEU A 160 2.06 -2.89 -18.84
C LEU A 160 3.24 -3.83 -18.62
N LEU A 161 4.38 -3.50 -19.18
CA LEU A 161 5.65 -4.19 -18.97
C LEU A 161 6.61 -3.21 -18.32
N SER A 162 7.21 -3.60 -17.20
CA SER A 162 8.16 -2.79 -16.44
C SER A 162 9.40 -3.59 -16.11
N TYR A 163 10.55 -2.94 -16.17
CA TYR A 163 11.86 -3.51 -15.94
C TYR A 163 12.77 -2.49 -15.27
N ASP A 164 13.09 -2.75 -14.00
CA ASP A 164 13.86 -1.89 -13.14
C ASP A 164 15.27 -2.44 -12.92
N THR A 165 16.25 -1.55 -12.97
CA THR A 165 17.67 -1.84 -12.72
C THR A 165 18.23 -0.84 -11.72
N TYR A 166 19.01 -1.35 -10.76
CA TYR A 166 19.63 -0.53 -9.72
C TYR A 166 21.14 -0.49 -9.95
N LYS A 167 21.78 0.66 -9.67
CA LYS A 167 23.22 0.89 -9.89
C LYS A 167 23.67 0.72 -11.36
N CYS A 168 22.73 0.77 -12.30
CA CYS A 168 22.93 0.45 -13.71
C CYS A 168 23.64 -0.91 -13.94
N ASP A 169 23.37 -1.88 -13.08
CA ASP A 169 23.90 -3.24 -13.18
C ASP A 169 22.76 -4.18 -13.57
N LEU A 170 22.70 -4.57 -14.86
CA LEU A 170 21.62 -5.40 -15.40
C LEU A 170 21.61 -6.81 -14.80
N ASP A 171 22.78 -7.31 -14.39
CA ASP A 171 22.96 -8.72 -14.07
C ASP A 171 22.77 -9.03 -12.58
N LYS A 172 22.90 -8.02 -11.71
CA LYS A 172 22.96 -8.27 -10.26
C LYS A 172 21.61 -8.31 -9.56
N ASN A 173 20.64 -7.46 -9.93
CA ASN A 173 19.33 -7.40 -9.26
C ASN A 173 18.23 -6.74 -10.13
N PRO A 174 17.89 -7.29 -11.32
CA PRO A 174 16.80 -6.75 -12.11
C PRO A 174 15.44 -7.04 -11.44
N ARG A 175 14.46 -6.15 -11.61
CA ARG A 175 13.06 -6.41 -11.26
C ARG A 175 12.17 -6.20 -12.47
N ALA A 176 11.49 -7.24 -12.90
CA ALA A 176 10.50 -7.20 -13.97
C ALA A 176 9.09 -7.33 -13.40
N LYS A 177 8.15 -6.58 -13.97
CA LYS A 177 6.72 -6.69 -13.66
C LYS A 177 5.93 -6.58 -14.97
N ALA A 178 5.08 -7.57 -15.22
CA ALA A 178 4.16 -7.61 -16.34
C ALA A 178 2.72 -7.62 -15.80
N VAL A 179 1.85 -6.82 -16.41
CA VAL A 179 0.46 -6.64 -15.97
C VAL A 179 -0.41 -6.57 -17.20
N TYR A 180 -1.41 -7.42 -17.26
CA TYR A 180 -2.46 -7.39 -18.23
C TYR A 180 -3.77 -7.09 -17.52
N ASN A 181 -4.54 -6.14 -18.03
CA ASN A 181 -5.85 -5.79 -17.49
C ASN A 181 -6.87 -5.73 -18.62
N HIS A 182 -7.96 -6.46 -18.44
CA HIS A 182 -9.11 -6.52 -19.33
C HIS A 182 -10.37 -6.08 -18.57
N LYS A 183 -11.07 -5.10 -19.13
CA LYS A 183 -12.33 -4.60 -18.59
C LYS A 183 -13.52 -5.32 -19.23
N PHE A 184 -14.27 -6.07 -18.44
CA PHE A 184 -15.58 -6.57 -18.82
C PHE A 184 -16.67 -5.56 -18.39
N PRO A 185 -17.90 -5.64 -18.92
CA PRO A 185 -18.99 -4.71 -18.56
C PRO A 185 -19.32 -4.61 -17.07
N LEU A 186 -19.12 -5.70 -16.31
CA LEU A 186 -19.42 -5.79 -14.87
C LEU A 186 -18.25 -6.30 -14.03
N HIS A 187 -17.11 -6.60 -14.65
CA HIS A 187 -15.97 -7.25 -13.99
C HIS A 187 -14.64 -6.69 -14.51
N ASN A 188 -13.61 -6.75 -13.69
CA ASN A 188 -12.24 -6.45 -14.11
C ASN A 188 -11.39 -7.70 -13.94
N LEU A 189 -10.67 -8.09 -15.00
CA LEU A 189 -9.71 -9.17 -14.99
C LEU A 189 -8.30 -8.60 -15.02
N THR A 190 -7.50 -8.86 -14.00
CA THR A 190 -6.09 -8.47 -13.93
C THR A 190 -5.20 -9.69 -13.82
N ALA A 191 -4.23 -9.83 -14.72
CA ALA A 191 -3.17 -10.84 -14.63
C ALA A 191 -1.83 -10.14 -14.42
N GLU A 192 -1.10 -10.53 -13.38
CA GLU A 192 0.18 -9.91 -13.02
C GLU A 192 1.25 -10.99 -12.78
N ALA A 193 2.46 -10.73 -13.29
CA ALA A 193 3.65 -11.52 -13.00
C ALA A 193 4.79 -10.58 -12.58
N VAL A 194 5.46 -10.89 -11.47
CA VAL A 194 6.56 -10.09 -10.92
C VAL A 194 7.75 -10.95 -10.57
N TRP A 195 8.95 -10.48 -10.91
CA TRP A 195 10.21 -11.20 -10.79
C TRP A 195 11.39 -10.24 -10.50
N PRO A 196 11.96 -10.21 -9.27
CA PRO A 196 11.37 -10.61 -7.99
C PRO A 196 10.36 -9.59 -7.47
N GLY A 197 9.31 -10.10 -6.81
CA GLY A 197 8.25 -9.31 -6.19
C GLY A 197 8.59 -8.92 -4.76
N LEU A 198 8.38 -7.64 -4.43
CA LEU A 198 8.56 -7.12 -3.08
C LEU A 198 7.25 -7.22 -2.30
N PHE A 199 7.31 -7.88 -1.15
CA PHE A 199 6.22 -8.03 -0.20
C PHE A 199 6.56 -7.35 1.13
N VAL A 200 5.56 -6.93 1.90
CA VAL A 200 5.74 -6.30 3.21
C VAL A 200 4.83 -6.95 4.26
N ASP A 201 5.44 -7.43 5.34
CA ASP A 201 4.76 -8.11 6.45
C ASP A 201 4.17 -7.11 7.46
N LYS A 202 3.21 -7.52 8.32
CA LYS A 202 2.60 -6.68 9.39
C LYS A 202 3.60 -5.87 10.20
N HIS A 203 4.76 -6.45 10.46
CA HIS A 203 5.85 -5.86 11.24
C HIS A 203 6.61 -4.75 10.49
N GLY A 204 6.29 -4.51 9.22
CA GLY A 204 6.99 -3.55 8.36
C GLY A 204 8.25 -4.10 7.71
N GLU A 205 8.45 -5.42 7.76
CA GLU A 205 9.60 -6.07 7.14
C GLU A 205 9.33 -6.40 5.69
N TYR A 206 10.35 -6.23 4.86
CA TYR A 206 10.28 -6.46 3.43
C TYR A 206 10.84 -7.84 3.05
N TRP A 207 10.16 -8.48 2.11
CA TRP A 207 10.48 -9.82 1.62
C TRP A 207 10.52 -9.85 0.10
N ASP A 208 11.59 -10.39 -0.46
CA ASP A 208 11.72 -10.67 -1.89
C ASP A 208 11.28 -12.09 -2.20
N VAL A 209 10.24 -12.20 -3.01
CA VAL A 209 9.78 -13.46 -3.57
C VAL A 209 10.33 -13.59 -4.99
N PRO A 210 11.09 -14.65 -5.31
CA PRO A 210 11.75 -14.78 -6.61
C PRO A 210 10.78 -14.66 -7.77
N LEU A 211 9.64 -15.37 -7.77
CA LEU A 211 8.60 -15.22 -8.77
C LEU A 211 7.23 -15.25 -8.11
N SER A 212 6.40 -14.27 -8.43
CA SER A 212 5.00 -14.24 -8.00
C SER A 212 4.08 -13.88 -9.17
N MET A 213 3.14 -14.77 -9.43
CA MET A 213 2.10 -14.61 -10.45
C MET A 213 0.75 -14.58 -9.78
N ALA A 214 -0.14 -13.70 -10.20
CA ALA A 214 -1.53 -13.73 -9.76
C ALA A 214 -2.49 -13.30 -10.86
N ILE A 215 -3.65 -13.93 -10.87
CA ILE A 215 -4.77 -13.65 -11.77
C ILE A 215 -5.96 -13.33 -10.89
N ASP A 216 -6.59 -12.20 -11.16
CA ASP A 216 -7.59 -11.62 -10.31
C ASP A 216 -8.83 -11.22 -11.10
N LEU A 217 -10.00 -11.63 -10.62
CA LEU A 217 -11.30 -11.31 -11.19
C LEU A 217 -12.18 -10.67 -10.12
N ALA A 218 -12.46 -9.39 -10.27
CA ALA A 218 -13.26 -8.60 -9.34
C ALA A 218 -14.55 -8.11 -9.99
N SER A 219 -15.67 -8.16 -9.28
CA SER A 219 -16.88 -7.41 -9.65
C SER A 219 -16.65 -5.90 -9.50
N LEU A 220 -17.28 -5.10 -10.36
CA LEU A 220 -17.24 -3.64 -10.20
C LEU A 220 -17.84 -3.19 -8.85
N PRO A 221 -17.25 -2.19 -8.19
CA PRO A 221 -17.74 -1.70 -6.92
C PRO A 221 -19.10 -1.01 -7.10
N ALA A 222 -20.11 -1.48 -6.37
CA ALA A 222 -21.39 -0.78 -6.21
C ALA A 222 -21.39 0.06 -4.93
N GLU A 223 -22.10 1.20 -4.92
CA GLU A 223 -22.24 2.04 -3.71
C GLU A 223 -22.86 1.27 -2.54
N SER A 224 -23.79 0.37 -2.84
CA SER A 224 -24.32 -0.64 -1.93
C SER A 224 -24.74 -1.86 -2.73
N GLY A 225 -24.37 -3.05 -2.25
CA GLY A 225 -24.65 -4.29 -2.95
C GLY A 225 -23.64 -5.41 -2.69
N PRO A 226 -23.89 -6.58 -3.29
CA PRO A 226 -22.96 -7.69 -3.25
C PRO A 226 -21.75 -7.39 -4.15
N SER A 227 -20.57 -7.78 -3.70
CA SER A 227 -19.36 -7.84 -4.51
C SER A 227 -18.68 -9.18 -4.29
N TYR A 228 -17.97 -9.64 -5.31
CA TYR A 228 -17.21 -10.87 -5.23
C TYR A 228 -15.84 -10.71 -5.88
N HIS A 229 -14.91 -11.53 -5.43
CA HIS A 229 -13.51 -11.45 -5.80
C HIS A 229 -12.90 -12.84 -5.87
N LEU A 230 -12.24 -13.16 -6.98
CA LEU A 230 -11.60 -14.45 -7.19
C LEU A 230 -10.15 -14.22 -7.63
N CYS A 231 -9.21 -14.64 -6.80
CA CYS A 231 -7.79 -14.48 -7.01
C CYS A 231 -7.09 -15.85 -7.03
N LEU A 232 -6.37 -16.16 -8.11
CA LEU A 232 -5.44 -17.27 -8.19
C LEU A 232 -4.02 -16.72 -8.03
N HIS A 233 -3.24 -17.27 -7.11
CA HIS A 233 -1.89 -16.78 -6.80
C HIS A 233 -0.89 -17.93 -6.78
N HIS A 234 0.22 -17.77 -7.50
CA HIS A 234 1.29 -18.75 -7.60
C HIS A 234 2.63 -18.11 -7.20
N ASN A 235 3.28 -18.67 -6.20
CA ASN A 235 4.63 -18.29 -5.79
C ASN A 235 5.62 -19.40 -6.12
N ARG A 236 6.81 -19.01 -6.56
CA ARG A 236 7.92 -19.93 -6.82
C ARG A 236 9.23 -19.38 -6.26
N GLY A 237 10.02 -20.27 -5.67
CA GLY A 237 11.31 -19.96 -5.05
C GLY A 237 11.16 -19.56 -3.58
N SER A 238 12.27 -19.66 -2.82
CA SER A 238 12.28 -19.34 -1.41
C SER A 238 12.27 -17.81 -1.20
N PRO A 239 11.34 -17.27 -0.40
CA PRO A 239 11.36 -15.86 -0.01
C PRO A 239 12.64 -15.53 0.76
N LYS A 240 13.22 -14.37 0.49
CA LYS A 240 14.38 -13.85 1.21
C LYS A 240 14.02 -12.52 1.86
N LYS A 241 14.49 -12.29 3.08
CA LYS A 241 14.37 -10.97 3.70
C LYS A 241 15.15 -9.95 2.89
N PHE A 242 14.50 -8.84 2.57
CA PHE A 242 15.09 -7.77 1.78
C PHE A 242 16.29 -7.15 2.53
N ASN A 243 17.45 -7.08 1.87
CA ASN A 243 18.73 -6.61 2.44
C ASN A 243 19.28 -7.37 3.67
N SER A 244 18.94 -8.64 3.87
CA SER A 244 19.60 -9.45 4.91
C SER A 244 20.81 -10.18 4.35
N ASP A 245 21.98 -9.95 4.91
CA ASP A 245 23.11 -10.87 4.76
C ASP A 245 22.81 -12.17 5.52
N ALA A 246 23.15 -13.30 4.91
CA ALA A 246 22.59 -14.65 5.12
C ALA A 246 22.78 -15.33 6.50
N THR A 247 22.92 -14.60 7.61
CA THR A 247 23.40 -15.17 8.88
C THR A 247 22.31 -15.44 9.91
N GLU A 248 21.14 -14.81 9.81
CA GLU A 248 19.96 -15.17 10.60
C GLU A 248 18.75 -15.15 9.67
N VAL A 249 18.19 -16.32 9.38
CA VAL A 249 16.99 -16.44 8.53
C VAL A 249 15.78 -16.51 9.46
N PRO A 250 15.12 -15.38 9.79
CA PRO A 250 13.78 -15.46 10.34
C PRO A 250 12.91 -16.25 9.37
N LEU A 251 12.08 -17.14 9.90
CA LEU A 251 11.17 -17.95 9.10
C LEU A 251 10.30 -17.01 8.24
N PRO A 252 10.26 -17.18 6.91
CA PRO A 252 9.44 -16.34 6.07
C PRO A 252 7.95 -16.51 6.44
N PRO A 253 7.13 -15.46 6.29
CA PRO A 253 5.69 -15.57 6.48
C PRO A 253 5.12 -16.75 5.68
N PRO A 254 4.30 -17.63 6.29
CA PRO A 254 3.80 -18.84 5.63
C PRO A 254 3.07 -18.58 4.31
N SER A 255 2.43 -17.41 4.16
CA SER A 255 1.71 -17.00 2.96
C SER A 255 2.63 -16.73 1.75
N LEU A 256 3.92 -16.49 1.98
CA LEU A 256 4.93 -16.26 0.93
C LEU A 256 5.57 -17.55 0.41
N LEU A 257 5.36 -18.69 1.07
CA LEU A 257 5.95 -19.97 0.69
C LEU A 257 5.57 -20.37 -0.76
N PRO A 258 6.40 -21.19 -1.43
CA PRO A 258 6.11 -21.73 -2.75
C PRO A 258 4.78 -22.50 -2.80
N GLY A 259 3.99 -22.26 -3.84
CA GLY A 259 2.75 -22.98 -4.04
C GLY A 259 1.67 -22.17 -4.77
N VAL A 260 0.57 -22.86 -5.05
CA VAL A 260 -0.62 -22.29 -5.68
C VAL A 260 -1.68 -22.09 -4.61
N SER A 261 -2.28 -20.91 -4.56
CA SER A 261 -3.40 -20.61 -3.67
C SER A 261 -4.52 -19.99 -4.48
N LEU A 262 -5.71 -20.56 -4.38
CA LEU A 262 -6.93 -19.97 -4.90
C LEU A 262 -7.70 -19.35 -3.73
N LYS A 263 -8.09 -18.10 -3.93
CA LYS A 263 -8.76 -17.27 -2.95
C LYS A 263 -10.06 -16.76 -3.55
N SER A 264 -11.14 -16.88 -2.79
CA SER A 264 -12.46 -16.40 -3.19
C SER A 264 -13.05 -15.61 -2.04
N ALA A 265 -13.73 -14.51 -2.35
CA ALA A 265 -14.40 -13.67 -1.39
C ALA A 265 -15.74 -13.20 -1.91
N VAL A 266 -16.70 -13.13 -1.00
CA VAL A 266 -18.01 -12.54 -1.25
C VAL A 266 -18.27 -11.57 -0.12
N SER A 267 -18.73 -10.38 -0.45
CA SER A 267 -19.08 -9.37 0.55
C SER A 267 -20.33 -8.62 0.16
N TYR A 268 -20.98 -8.05 1.17
CA TYR A 268 -22.13 -7.18 1.01
C TYR A 268 -21.81 -5.86 1.68
N ARG A 269 -21.81 -4.78 0.88
CA ARG A 269 -21.56 -3.42 1.34
C ARG A 269 -22.89 -2.69 1.49
N THR A 270 -23.06 -2.02 2.63
CA THR A 270 -24.12 -1.05 2.87
C THR A 270 -23.50 0.30 3.20
N ASN A 271 -24.02 1.36 2.59
CA ASN A 271 -23.67 2.73 2.94
C ASN A 271 -24.93 3.49 3.34
N MET A 272 -24.88 4.19 4.46
CA MET A 272 -25.97 5.00 4.98
C MET A 272 -25.46 6.39 5.32
N ASP A 273 -25.99 7.40 4.63
CA ASP A 273 -25.75 8.79 4.99
C ASP A 273 -26.65 9.16 6.18
N LEU A 274 -26.04 9.39 7.34
CA LEU A 274 -26.75 9.86 8.54
C LEU A 274 -27.15 11.33 8.39
N TRP A 275 -26.30 12.12 7.74
CA TRP A 275 -26.53 13.54 7.52
C TRP A 275 -25.80 14.01 6.28
N ARG A 276 -26.40 14.92 5.52
CA ARG A 276 -25.77 15.61 4.41
C ARG A 276 -26.15 17.07 4.47
N GLY A 277 -25.15 17.94 4.57
CA GLY A 277 -25.38 19.37 4.66
C GLY A 277 -25.76 19.97 3.31
N THR A 278 -26.89 20.67 3.28
CA THR A 278 -27.36 21.51 2.17
C THR A 278 -26.74 22.91 2.25
N THR A 279 -25.44 23.01 2.51
CA THR A 279 -24.77 24.32 2.52
C THR A 279 -24.87 24.93 1.12
N PRO A 280 -25.34 26.19 0.98
CA PRO A 280 -25.40 26.85 -0.31
C PRO A 280 -23.96 26.94 -0.84
N LYS A 281 -23.68 26.23 -1.93
CA LYS A 281 -22.39 26.30 -2.61
C LYS A 281 -22.18 27.77 -3.00
N LEU A 282 -21.03 28.33 -2.66
CA LEU A 282 -20.70 29.70 -3.08
C LEU A 282 -20.73 29.74 -4.61
N GLU A 283 -21.71 30.45 -5.19
CA GLU A 283 -21.97 30.47 -6.65
C GLU A 283 -20.73 30.86 -7.47
N THR A 284 -19.81 31.62 -6.87
CA THR A 284 -18.59 32.13 -7.51
C THR A 284 -17.35 31.25 -7.33
N CYS A 285 -17.36 30.27 -6.40
CA CYS A 285 -16.15 29.51 -6.05
C CYS A 285 -16.34 28.01 -6.27
N LYS A 286 -15.57 27.45 -7.21
CA LYS A 286 -15.50 25.98 -7.39
C LYS A 286 -14.80 25.35 -6.17
N PRO A 287 -15.28 24.20 -5.65
CA PRO A 287 -14.60 23.49 -4.59
C PRO A 287 -13.21 23.02 -5.05
N TYR A 288 -12.26 22.93 -4.12
CA TYR A 288 -10.92 22.41 -4.41
C TYR A 288 -10.94 20.94 -4.83
N ASP A 289 -11.91 20.18 -4.32
CA ASP A 289 -12.22 18.79 -4.70
C ASP A 289 -13.74 18.60 -4.74
N ILE A 290 -14.25 18.03 -5.83
CA ILE A 290 -15.67 17.82 -6.07
C ILE A 290 -16.27 16.80 -5.09
N PHE A 291 -15.56 15.74 -4.69
CA PHE A 291 -16.12 14.77 -3.73
C PHE A 291 -16.16 15.31 -2.30
N LEU A 292 -15.27 16.24 -1.97
CA LEU A 292 -15.26 16.92 -0.67
C LEU A 292 -16.17 18.16 -0.65
N SER A 293 -16.95 18.38 -1.71
CA SER A 293 -17.80 19.58 -1.83
C SER A 293 -19.04 19.56 -0.94
N SER A 294 -19.50 18.38 -0.53
CA SER A 294 -20.69 18.23 0.32
C SER A 294 -20.30 17.71 1.72
N PRO A 295 -20.49 18.52 2.78
CA PRO A 295 -20.31 18.02 4.13
C PRO A 295 -21.35 16.92 4.39
N HIS A 296 -20.89 15.81 4.94
CA HIS A 296 -21.73 14.64 5.19
C HIS A 296 -21.20 13.83 6.36
N VAL A 297 -22.10 13.09 6.99
CA VAL A 297 -21.78 12.05 7.96
C VAL A 297 -22.37 10.77 7.41
N SER A 298 -21.53 9.77 7.16
CA SER A 298 -21.93 8.48 6.62
C SER A 298 -21.37 7.33 7.45
N VAL A 299 -22.14 6.26 7.52
CA VAL A 299 -21.74 4.99 8.11
C VAL A 299 -21.77 3.95 7.00
N THR A 300 -20.62 3.30 6.79
CA THR A 300 -20.52 2.18 5.86
C THR A 300 -20.29 0.90 6.66
N GLY A 301 -21.10 -0.11 6.39
CA GLY A 301 -20.96 -1.46 6.92
C GLY A 301 -20.60 -2.43 5.81
N ILE A 302 -19.71 -3.36 6.12
CA ILE A 302 -19.37 -4.45 5.20
C ILE A 302 -19.33 -5.75 5.99
N ILE A 303 -20.00 -6.76 5.47
CA ILE A 303 -19.91 -8.13 5.97
C ILE A 303 -19.55 -9.03 4.78
N GLY A 304 -18.63 -9.96 4.99
CA GLY A 304 -18.23 -10.89 3.94
C GLY A 304 -17.72 -12.22 4.46
N SER A 305 -17.40 -13.10 3.53
CA SER A 305 -16.74 -14.37 3.79
C SER A 305 -15.60 -14.57 2.79
N VAL A 306 -14.56 -15.24 3.27
CA VAL A 306 -13.35 -15.52 2.50
C VAL A 306 -13.02 -16.98 2.62
N MET A 307 -12.64 -17.54 1.48
CA MET A 307 -12.30 -18.93 1.30
C MET A 307 -10.95 -19.00 0.60
N THR A 308 -10.00 -19.72 1.19
CA THR A 308 -8.67 -19.96 0.61
C THR A 308 -8.42 -21.46 0.50
N THR A 309 -8.10 -21.92 -0.70
CA THR A 309 -7.51 -23.25 -0.94
C THR A 309 -6.04 -23.05 -1.30
N ALA A 310 -5.15 -23.83 -0.69
CA ALA A 310 -3.72 -23.79 -0.93
C ALA A 310 -3.20 -25.19 -1.29
N PHE A 311 -2.27 -25.26 -2.23
CA PHE A 311 -1.62 -26.47 -2.70
C PHE A 311 -0.10 -26.28 -2.72
N GLY A 312 0.64 -27.29 -2.28
CA GLY A 312 2.11 -27.26 -2.20
C GLY A 312 2.62 -26.90 -0.80
N GLU A 313 3.81 -26.29 -0.67
CA GLU A 313 4.38 -25.92 0.64
C GLU A 313 3.49 -24.91 1.38
N LYS A 314 2.70 -24.12 0.65
CA LYS A 314 1.61 -23.30 1.20
C LYS A 314 0.54 -24.08 1.98
N SER A 315 0.43 -25.41 1.85
CA SER A 315 -0.53 -26.21 2.63
C SER A 315 -0.08 -26.41 4.07
N THR A 316 1.23 -26.38 4.35
CA THR A 316 1.78 -26.50 5.72
C THR A 316 1.28 -25.38 6.65
N ARG A 317 0.76 -24.30 6.06
CA ARG A 317 0.01 -23.20 6.67
C ARG A 317 -1.13 -23.65 7.60
N THR A 318 -1.98 -24.59 7.18
CA THR A 318 -3.10 -25.06 8.01
C THR A 318 -2.68 -25.96 9.16
N LYS A 319 -1.43 -26.45 9.14
CA LYS A 319 -0.83 -27.21 10.25
C LYS A 319 -0.32 -26.27 11.35
N LEU A 320 0.39 -25.19 10.97
CA LEU A 320 1.01 -24.25 11.91
C LEU A 320 -0.02 -23.38 12.66
N GLU A 321 -1.11 -23.01 11.99
CA GLU A 321 -2.19 -22.21 12.59
C GLU A 321 -3.01 -22.99 13.62
N LYS A 322 -3.12 -24.31 13.44
CA LYS A 322 -3.75 -25.22 14.41
C LYS A 322 -2.96 -25.33 15.70
N ASP A 323 -1.64 -25.15 15.62
CA ASP A 323 -0.70 -25.30 16.74
C ASP A 323 -0.41 -23.97 17.46
N SER A 324 -0.65 -22.80 16.84
CA SER A 324 -0.20 -21.52 17.38
C SER A 324 -1.27 -20.65 18.04
N GLU A 325 -2.56 -20.78 17.74
CA GLU A 325 -3.63 -20.12 18.52
C GLU A 325 -5.00 -20.67 18.13
N GLY A 326 -5.63 -21.36 19.08
CA GLY A 326 -6.90 -22.06 18.90
C GLY A 326 -8.00 -21.15 18.32
N VAL A 327 -8.57 -21.62 17.21
CA VAL A 327 -9.75 -21.08 16.50
C VAL A 327 -9.44 -19.81 15.70
N GLY A 328 -8.91 -19.95 14.48
CA GLY A 328 -8.70 -18.85 13.52
C GLY A 328 -9.50 -18.97 12.21
N GLY A 329 -10.51 -19.84 12.19
CA GLY A 329 -11.33 -20.11 11.00
C GLY A 329 -11.64 -21.60 10.85
N PHE A 330 -12.45 -21.96 9.85
CA PHE A 330 -12.60 -23.35 9.44
C PHE A 330 -11.40 -23.76 8.60
N SER A 331 -10.50 -24.58 9.16
CA SER A 331 -9.32 -25.09 8.46
C SER A 331 -9.37 -26.60 8.26
N LEU A 332 -9.18 -27.08 7.04
CA LEU A 332 -8.93 -28.49 6.74
C LEU A 332 -7.55 -28.64 6.12
N HIS A 333 -6.81 -29.67 6.53
CA HIS A 333 -5.54 -30.05 5.92
C HIS A 333 -5.67 -31.48 5.42
N LEU A 334 -5.30 -31.72 4.16
CA LEU A 334 -5.21 -33.06 3.58
C LEU A 334 -3.73 -33.39 3.33
N PRO A 335 -3.05 -34.08 4.28
CA PRO A 335 -1.62 -34.36 4.18
C PRO A 335 -1.25 -35.22 2.96
N SER A 336 -2.18 -36.04 2.47
CA SER A 336 -1.95 -36.93 1.32
C SER A 336 -1.75 -36.18 0.00
N VAL A 337 -2.27 -34.97 -0.12
CA VAL A 337 -2.23 -34.16 -1.36
C VAL A 337 -1.47 -32.84 -1.14
N ASN A 338 -0.91 -32.61 0.06
CA ASN A 338 -0.36 -31.32 0.47
C ASN A 338 -1.30 -30.17 0.09
N SER A 339 -2.56 -30.30 0.52
CA SER A 339 -3.60 -29.29 0.31
C SER A 339 -4.15 -28.78 1.63
N GLY A 340 -4.38 -27.47 1.68
CA GLY A 340 -4.97 -26.76 2.80
C GLY A 340 -6.22 -26.02 2.35
N PHE A 341 -7.23 -26.03 3.19
CA PHE A 341 -8.47 -25.30 3.00
C PHE A 341 -8.71 -24.43 4.22
N MET A 342 -9.09 -23.18 4.02
CA MET A 342 -9.43 -22.23 5.07
C MET A 342 -10.65 -21.42 4.68
N ALA A 343 -11.57 -21.19 5.60
CA ALA A 343 -12.69 -20.30 5.43
C ALA A 343 -13.00 -19.52 6.71
N ASP A 344 -13.34 -18.24 6.57
CA ASP A 344 -13.74 -17.38 7.69
C ASP A 344 -14.68 -16.26 7.21
N ALA A 345 -15.37 -15.65 8.16
CA ALA A 345 -16.18 -14.45 7.95
C ALA A 345 -15.35 -13.19 8.26
N LEU A 346 -15.72 -12.07 7.67
CA LEU A 346 -15.14 -10.76 7.95
C LEU A 346 -16.24 -9.74 8.20
N GLY A 347 -15.93 -8.77 9.06
CA GLY A 347 -16.79 -7.62 9.30
C GLY A 347 -15.98 -6.34 9.28
N ARG A 348 -16.56 -5.27 8.77
CA ARG A 348 -16.00 -3.92 8.87
C ARG A 348 -17.10 -2.91 9.07
N ALA A 349 -16.84 -1.96 9.95
CA ALA A 349 -17.64 -0.76 10.08
C ALA A 349 -16.73 0.47 9.91
N SER A 350 -17.17 1.45 9.15
CA SER A 350 -16.51 2.74 9.07
C SER A 350 -17.50 3.88 9.26
N LEU A 351 -17.04 4.92 9.95
CA LEU A 351 -17.72 6.18 10.17
C LEU A 351 -16.89 7.27 9.51
N THR A 352 -17.51 7.99 8.58
CA THR A 352 -16.90 9.18 7.98
C THR A 352 -17.73 10.38 8.39
N ALA A 353 -17.10 11.37 9.02
CA ALA A 353 -17.71 12.64 9.35
C ALA A 353 -16.90 13.76 8.70
N GLN A 354 -17.52 14.49 7.79
CA GLN A 354 -16.94 15.63 7.12
C GLN A 354 -17.70 16.90 7.47
N TYR A 355 -16.96 17.90 7.93
CA TYR A 355 -17.42 19.26 8.12
C TYR A 355 -16.80 20.18 7.06
N GLY A 356 -17.65 21.06 6.53
CA GLY A 356 -17.34 22.05 5.49
C GLY A 356 -17.28 21.52 4.06
N SER A 357 -17.22 22.47 3.12
CA SER A 357 -17.42 22.26 1.68
C SER A 357 -16.14 22.35 0.84
N PHE A 358 -14.98 22.53 1.49
CA PHE A 358 -13.67 22.68 0.86
C PHE A 358 -13.65 23.71 -0.29
N GLN A 359 -14.27 24.87 -0.04
CA GLN A 359 -14.38 26.02 -0.94
C GLN A 359 -13.68 27.26 -0.36
N LYS A 360 -13.71 27.44 0.96
CA LYS A 360 -13.08 28.62 1.58
C LYS A 360 -11.57 28.47 1.63
N LEU A 361 -10.90 29.62 1.77
CA LEU A 361 -9.44 29.70 1.77
C LEU A 361 -8.78 29.11 3.02
N PHE A 362 -9.45 29.06 4.18
CA PHE A 362 -8.84 28.62 5.44
C PHE A 362 -9.84 27.80 6.25
N PHE A 363 -9.35 26.69 6.82
CA PHE A 363 -10.07 25.84 7.78
C PHE A 363 -11.53 25.50 7.41
N ASP A 364 -11.82 25.34 6.12
CA ASP A 364 -13.17 24.94 5.66
C ASP A 364 -13.37 23.45 5.88
N LEU A 365 -12.42 22.62 5.43
CA LEU A 365 -12.53 21.18 5.50
C LEU A 365 -11.94 20.63 6.79
N THR A 366 -12.77 19.92 7.55
CA THR A 366 -12.34 19.01 8.62
C THR A 366 -13.01 17.66 8.39
N ARG A 367 -12.23 16.60 8.23
CA ARG A 367 -12.76 15.26 8.02
C ARG A 367 -12.17 14.29 9.02
N PHE A 368 -13.05 13.54 9.65
CA PHE A 368 -12.72 12.45 10.54
C PHE A 368 -13.20 11.15 9.91
N HIS A 369 -12.35 10.15 9.89
CA HIS A 369 -12.68 8.81 9.42
C HIS A 369 -12.20 7.80 10.46
N ALA A 370 -13.12 7.00 10.97
CA ALA A 370 -12.82 5.90 11.88
C ALA A 370 -13.27 4.59 11.24
N ARG A 371 -12.43 3.57 11.35
CA ARG A 371 -12.67 2.24 10.79
C ARG A 371 -12.37 1.18 11.83
N LEU A 372 -13.28 0.22 11.94
CA LEU A 372 -13.22 -0.94 12.81
C LEU A 372 -13.21 -2.19 11.94
N ASP A 373 -12.12 -2.95 12.01
CA ASP A 373 -11.96 -4.20 11.29
C ASP A 373 -12.09 -5.40 12.21
N PHE A 374 -12.93 -6.34 11.80
CA PHE A 374 -13.08 -7.65 12.41
C PHE A 374 -12.55 -8.69 11.42
N PRO A 375 -11.23 -8.95 11.43
CA PRO A 375 -10.62 -9.80 10.42
C PRO A 375 -10.99 -11.29 10.56
N HIS A 376 -11.46 -11.69 11.73
CA HIS A 376 -11.81 -13.08 12.02
C HIS A 376 -13.21 -13.18 12.62
N GLY A 377 -14.20 -13.41 11.78
CA GLY A 377 -15.60 -13.49 12.18
C GLY A 377 -15.89 -14.70 13.07
N LEU A 378 -15.26 -15.85 12.83
CA LEU A 378 -15.41 -17.03 13.70
C LEU A 378 -14.79 -16.83 15.08
N ARG A 379 -13.64 -16.15 15.16
CA ARG A 379 -13.03 -15.73 16.43
C ARG A 379 -13.98 -14.82 17.20
N PHE A 380 -14.48 -13.78 16.52
CA PHE A 380 -15.44 -12.85 17.09
C PHE A 380 -16.69 -13.56 17.63
N LEU A 381 -17.31 -14.46 16.85
CA LEU A 381 -18.49 -15.21 17.27
C LEU A 381 -18.20 -16.09 18.49
N SER A 382 -17.07 -16.80 18.49
CA SER A 382 -16.68 -17.62 19.64
C SER A 382 -16.47 -16.77 20.91
N GLY A 383 -15.75 -15.64 20.81
CA GLY A 383 -15.56 -14.71 21.91
C GLY A 383 -16.88 -14.12 22.41
N ALA A 384 -17.74 -13.67 21.50
CA ALA A 384 -19.04 -13.11 21.83
C ALA A 384 -19.95 -14.14 22.52
N THR A 385 -19.95 -15.40 22.08
CA THR A 385 -20.71 -16.47 22.75
C THR A 385 -20.17 -16.76 24.15
N SER A 386 -18.85 -16.79 24.34
CA SER A 386 -18.24 -16.95 25.66
C SER A 386 -18.64 -15.81 26.60
N VAL A 387 -18.53 -14.56 26.16
CA VAL A 387 -18.93 -13.39 26.97
C VAL A 387 -20.42 -13.42 27.30
N ALA A 388 -21.28 -13.73 26.32
CA ALA A 388 -22.71 -13.82 26.54
C ALA A 388 -23.05 -14.95 27.54
N GLN A 389 -22.41 -16.11 27.43
CA GLN A 389 -22.63 -17.23 28.34
C GLN A 389 -22.12 -16.92 29.76
N GLU A 390 -20.99 -16.22 29.90
CA GLU A 390 -20.46 -15.79 31.19
C GLU A 390 -21.40 -14.77 31.86
N LEU A 391 -21.89 -13.78 31.10
CA LEU A 391 -22.87 -12.78 31.59
C LEU A 391 -24.20 -13.43 31.98
N LEU A 392 -24.74 -14.35 31.17
CA LEU A 392 -25.97 -15.08 31.49
C LEU A 392 -25.83 -15.92 32.76
N ASN A 393 -24.63 -16.45 33.02
CA ASN A 393 -24.33 -17.19 34.25
C ASN A 393 -23.90 -16.28 35.43
N SER A 394 -24.06 -14.96 35.31
CA SER A 394 -23.65 -13.97 36.33
C SER A 394 -22.17 -14.07 36.73
N ARG A 395 -21.31 -14.47 35.79
CA ARG A 395 -19.85 -14.52 35.96
C ARG A 395 -19.21 -13.29 35.30
N GLN A 396 -18.10 -12.82 35.88
CA GLN A 396 -17.30 -11.77 35.25
C GLN A 396 -16.65 -12.34 33.98
N PRO A 397 -16.77 -11.67 32.82
CA PRO A 397 -16.27 -12.25 31.59
C PRO A 397 -14.74 -12.27 31.55
N SER A 398 -14.19 -13.29 30.92
CA SER A 398 -12.74 -13.46 30.81
C SER A 398 -12.11 -12.42 29.87
N LEU A 399 -10.94 -11.92 30.26
CA LEU A 399 -10.16 -10.95 29.47
C LEU A 399 -9.78 -11.51 28.09
N GLU A 400 -9.49 -12.81 28.01
CA GLU A 400 -9.22 -13.53 26.76
C GLU A 400 -10.44 -13.56 25.83
N ALA A 401 -11.65 -13.71 26.38
CA ALA A 401 -12.87 -13.67 25.57
C ALA A 401 -13.13 -12.26 25.02
N PHE A 402 -12.84 -11.21 25.80
CA PHE A 402 -12.89 -9.83 25.31
C PHE A 402 -11.81 -9.54 24.25
N GLN A 403 -10.60 -10.06 24.42
CA GLN A 403 -9.53 -9.89 23.43
C GLN A 403 -9.92 -10.46 22.07
N LYS A 404 -10.65 -11.58 22.04
CA LYS A 404 -11.18 -12.20 20.80
C LYS A 404 -12.25 -11.35 20.09
N ILE A 405 -12.87 -10.40 20.78
CA ILE A 405 -13.92 -9.51 20.25
C ILE A 405 -13.31 -8.19 19.75
N CYS A 406 -12.12 -7.81 20.24
CA CYS A 406 -11.53 -6.51 19.96
C CYS A 406 -11.21 -6.31 18.47
N PRO A 407 -11.74 -5.24 17.83
CA PRO A 407 -11.41 -4.94 16.44
C PRO A 407 -10.01 -4.32 16.31
N GLU A 408 -9.43 -4.44 15.11
CA GLU A 408 -8.35 -3.54 14.71
C GLU A 408 -8.97 -2.17 14.36
N VAL A 409 -8.50 -1.11 15.01
CA VAL A 409 -9.06 0.23 14.85
C VAL A 409 -8.11 1.06 14.01
N SER A 410 -8.62 1.81 13.05
CA SER A 410 -7.86 2.82 12.33
C SER A 410 -8.60 4.14 12.32
N VAL A 411 -7.86 5.22 12.53
CA VAL A 411 -8.42 6.57 12.62
C VAL A 411 -7.61 7.48 11.72
N SER A 412 -8.31 8.31 10.96
CA SER A 412 -7.73 9.32 10.07
C SER A 412 -8.39 10.67 10.33
N LEU A 413 -7.56 11.69 10.52
CA LEU A 413 -7.97 13.07 10.66
C LEU A 413 -7.37 13.88 9.52
N GLN A 414 -8.21 14.58 8.78
CA GLN A 414 -7.81 15.49 7.71
C GLN A 414 -8.31 16.90 8.02
N GLN A 415 -7.42 17.89 7.94
CA GLN A 415 -7.69 19.29 8.20
C GLN A 415 -7.11 20.14 7.07
N GLN A 416 -7.95 20.97 6.44
CA GLN A 416 -7.48 22.01 5.52
C GLN A 416 -6.71 23.07 6.30
N ILE A 417 -5.54 23.42 5.78
CA ILE A 417 -4.71 24.52 6.29
C ILE A 417 -5.04 25.79 5.52
N VAL A 418 -4.77 25.78 4.21
CA VAL A 418 -4.92 26.94 3.34
C VAL A 418 -5.17 26.51 1.90
N GLY A 419 -6.17 27.11 1.26
CA GLY A 419 -6.57 26.85 -0.12
C GLY A 419 -6.68 25.35 -0.41
N PRO A 420 -6.01 24.82 -1.45
CA PRO A 420 -6.06 23.40 -1.80
C PRO A 420 -5.25 22.49 -0.86
N PHE A 421 -4.55 23.02 0.14
CA PHE A 421 -3.69 22.24 1.02
C PHE A 421 -4.44 21.72 2.25
N SER A 422 -4.33 20.42 2.51
CA SER A 422 -4.78 19.78 3.74
C SER A 422 -3.70 18.90 4.35
N LEU A 423 -3.65 18.88 5.69
CA LEU A 423 -2.88 17.92 6.46
C LEU A 423 -3.77 16.71 6.76
N ARG A 424 -3.24 15.51 6.60
CA ARG A 424 -3.87 14.26 7.02
C ARG A 424 -2.94 13.51 7.95
N ALA A 425 -3.49 12.98 9.05
CA ALA A 425 -2.81 12.06 9.93
C ALA A 425 -3.65 10.79 10.06
N GLU A 426 -3.07 9.65 9.75
CA GLU A 426 -3.70 8.34 9.89
C GLU A 426 -2.92 7.51 10.91
N SER A 427 -3.61 6.85 11.84
CA SER A 427 -3.02 5.99 12.86
C SER A 427 -3.83 4.71 13.02
N GLY A 428 -3.13 3.59 13.15
CA GLY A 428 -3.70 2.32 13.60
C GLY A 428 -3.65 2.22 15.12
N ILE A 429 -4.70 1.71 15.73
CA ILE A 429 -4.82 1.49 17.16
C ILE A 429 -5.10 0.00 17.36
N GLN A 430 -4.20 -0.68 18.05
CA GLN A 430 -4.34 -2.08 18.41
C GLN A 430 -4.64 -2.16 19.90
N ILE A 431 -5.78 -2.78 20.22
CA ILE A 431 -6.24 -2.99 21.59
C ILE A 431 -5.78 -4.39 22.01
N ASP A 432 -4.87 -4.43 22.98
CA ASP A 432 -4.38 -5.67 23.59
C ASP A 432 -4.62 -5.61 25.09
N LEU A 433 -5.78 -6.11 25.51
CA LEU A 433 -6.21 -6.12 26.90
C LEU A 433 -5.31 -6.99 27.78
N THR A 434 -4.57 -7.95 27.20
CA THR A 434 -3.65 -8.83 27.94
C THR A 434 -2.41 -8.09 28.44
N ASN A 435 -2.08 -6.96 27.81
CA ASN A 435 -0.95 -6.12 28.16
C ASN A 435 -1.34 -5.15 29.30
N GLY A 436 -1.44 -5.67 30.52
CA GLY A 436 -2.09 -5.02 31.66
C GLY A 436 -1.65 -3.60 32.02
N ALA A 437 -0.45 -3.15 31.62
CA ALA A 437 0.03 -1.79 31.89
C ALA A 437 -0.40 -0.76 30.81
N ASN A 438 -0.58 -1.18 29.56
CA ASN A 438 -0.96 -0.32 28.44
C ASN A 438 -1.80 -1.14 27.44
N PRO A 439 -3.13 -1.18 27.62
CA PRO A 439 -4.01 -2.02 26.81
C PRO A 439 -4.20 -1.49 25.38
N VAL A 440 -3.64 -0.32 25.06
CA VAL A 440 -3.80 0.35 23.77
C VAL A 440 -2.41 0.70 23.24
N THR A 441 -2.11 0.19 22.04
CA THR A 441 -0.87 0.49 21.32
C THR A 441 -1.21 1.23 20.03
N VAL A 442 -0.51 2.34 19.78
CA VAL A 442 -0.66 3.11 18.54
C VAL A 442 0.43 2.68 17.57
N ASN A 443 0.04 2.08 16.46
CA ASN A 443 0.93 1.54 15.45
C ASN A 443 0.65 2.22 14.09
N ASN A 444 1.62 2.17 13.18
CA ASN A 444 1.42 2.56 11.78
C ASN A 444 0.91 4.00 11.57
N THR A 445 1.47 4.97 12.31
CA THR A 445 1.11 6.38 12.08
C THR A 445 1.73 6.89 10.78
N VAL A 446 0.93 7.55 9.96
CA VAL A 446 1.36 8.18 8.70
C VAL A 446 0.86 9.61 8.67
N PHE A 447 1.77 10.52 8.37
CA PHE A 447 1.45 11.93 8.16
C PHE A 447 1.50 12.24 6.68
N ALA A 448 0.56 13.03 6.19
CA ALA A 448 0.48 13.40 4.79
C ALA A 448 0.07 14.85 4.61
N ILE A 449 0.68 15.49 3.62
CA ILE A 449 0.27 16.79 3.10
C ILE A 449 -0.33 16.55 1.73
N GLU A 450 -1.56 17.01 1.54
CA GLU A 450 -2.34 16.81 0.33
C GLU A 450 -2.58 18.14 -0.35
N TYR A 451 -2.44 18.14 -1.67
CA TYR A 451 -2.74 19.27 -2.53
C TYR A 451 -3.81 18.84 -3.53
N ALA A 452 -5.01 19.40 -3.39
CA ALA A 452 -6.13 19.11 -4.26
C ALA A 452 -6.01 19.82 -5.61
N LEU A 453 -6.13 19.06 -6.69
CA LEU A 453 -6.00 19.54 -8.07
C LEU A 453 -7.39 19.86 -8.62
N GLN A 454 -7.81 21.12 -8.48
CA GLN A 454 -9.09 21.63 -8.99
C GLN A 454 -9.41 21.26 -10.44
N VAL A 455 -8.39 21.20 -11.30
CA VAL A 455 -8.53 20.95 -12.75
C VAL A 455 -8.99 19.52 -13.06
N LEU A 456 -8.73 18.57 -12.15
CA LEU A 456 -8.96 17.14 -12.37
C LEU A 456 -10.06 16.57 -11.47
N ALA A 457 -11.02 17.41 -11.08
CA ALA A 457 -12.18 17.10 -10.24
C ALA A 457 -11.85 16.62 -8.81
N SER A 458 -11.08 15.54 -8.67
CA SER A 458 -10.76 14.87 -7.41
C SER A 458 -9.29 14.40 -7.30
N ALA A 459 -8.46 14.67 -8.30
CA ALA A 459 -7.05 14.29 -8.20
C ALA A 459 -6.33 15.06 -7.07
N LYS A 460 -5.45 14.38 -6.34
CA LYS A 460 -4.65 14.95 -5.25
C LYS A 460 -3.19 14.54 -5.40
N ALA A 461 -2.31 15.51 -5.22
CA ALA A 461 -0.90 15.25 -4.99
C ALA A 461 -0.69 15.06 -3.48
N VAL A 462 -0.15 13.92 -3.08
CA VAL A 462 0.01 13.56 -1.66
C VAL A 462 1.47 13.29 -1.36
N ALA A 463 2.02 14.05 -0.41
CA ALA A 463 3.35 13.83 0.15
C ALA A 463 3.20 13.23 1.54
N TRP A 464 3.62 11.98 1.72
CA TRP A 464 3.43 11.25 2.97
C TRP A 464 4.75 10.82 3.61
N TYR A 465 4.74 10.69 4.93
CA TYR A 465 5.85 10.21 5.74
C TYR A 465 5.36 9.20 6.79
N SER A 466 6.03 8.05 6.85
CA SER A 466 5.83 7.00 7.86
C SER A 466 7.03 7.00 8.81
N PRO A 467 6.88 7.46 10.08
CA PRO A 467 7.96 7.46 11.06
C PRO A 467 8.45 6.05 11.40
N GLN A 468 7.55 5.07 11.45
CA GLN A 468 7.88 3.69 11.83
C GLN A 468 8.86 3.04 10.84
N GLN A 469 8.70 3.32 9.54
CA GLN A 469 9.57 2.76 8.49
C GLN A 469 10.64 3.74 8.02
N LYS A 470 10.57 5.00 8.46
CA LYS A 470 11.41 6.10 7.99
C LYS A 470 11.34 6.19 6.45
N GLU A 471 10.13 6.29 5.93
CA GLU A 471 9.85 6.36 4.49
C GLU A 471 9.06 7.61 4.15
N PHE A 472 9.47 8.29 3.08
CA PHE A 472 8.76 9.44 2.53
C PHE A 472 8.60 9.29 1.02
N MET A 473 7.43 9.66 0.51
CA MET A 473 7.19 9.68 -0.92
C MET A 473 6.11 10.68 -1.30
N VAL A 474 6.27 11.26 -2.49
CA VAL A 474 5.23 12.05 -3.15
C VAL A 474 4.57 11.18 -4.22
N GLU A 475 3.24 11.11 -4.22
CA GLU A 475 2.45 10.34 -5.17
C GLU A 475 1.17 11.06 -5.60
N LEU A 476 0.63 10.63 -6.74
CA LEU A 476 -0.60 11.18 -7.31
C LEU A 476 -1.73 10.18 -7.10
N ARG A 477 -2.86 10.68 -6.59
CA ARG A 477 -4.06 9.90 -6.30
C ARG A 477 -5.26 10.47 -7.04
N PHE A 478 -6.15 9.59 -7.46
CA PHE A 478 -7.40 9.94 -8.13
C PHE A 478 -8.57 9.30 -7.39
N TYR A 479 -9.72 9.97 -7.38
CA TYR A 479 -11.00 9.44 -6.90
C TYR A 479 -11.00 8.92 -5.45
N GLU A 480 -10.12 9.48 -4.60
CA GLU A 480 -10.09 9.12 -3.18
C GLU A 480 -11.27 9.80 -2.46
N THR A 481 -12.25 9.00 -2.01
CA THR A 481 -13.51 9.46 -1.43
C THR A 481 -13.60 9.32 0.07
#